data_AF-A0A6L4B6B9-F1
#
_entry.id   AF-A0A6L4B6B9-F1
#
_cell.length_a   1.000
_cell.length_b   1.000
_cell.length_c   1.000
_cell.angle_alpha   90.00
_cell.angle_beta   90.00
_cell.angle_gamma   90.00
#
_symmetry.space_group_name_H-M   'P 1'
#
loop_
_entity.id
_entity.type
_entity.pdbx_description
1 polymer ?
#
loop_
_entity_poly.entity_id
_entity_poly.type
_entity_poly.pdbx_seq_one_letter_code
_entity_poly.pdbx_strand_id
1 'polypeptide(L)'
;MKSPSGFVLLSIQSEHADRIYSGKKKAELRKSFTESARIVFLYETAPVSAITGAFLVRQATRSTVSEAVDIAERFGVPKDRAVEYYGKRDSAWVITISSAVKFGKAIPLNDLRLRDHYFSVPQTFAYLNKYEGLTQDLISVLCFHLESELKLRPLSPAGRTAFDSLIRSEVGSGYDDIDDDFVNQVLDAEVGKKSAFSTIGKRVFEFAWRDELIGFSVVTEKSHGSWKTGPSILLPPFRGIGFGQEMRRVVECFCRESGARAIYCTCSDSKPLVVSYLLNSGMQLQARLRSHLSRNSDELVFSKSIVGMNSGPVALAKASDGGQLMKIARSFSSDERTARVINFFIRNMSKWYFDPHEGLGRSIMESLKSFEIGMSAYSVKSRAIYGGYDRNGRVRAAVLLTPKRSGMAKINIVSTIKDKASIRRLLEKVLLDFSHCRRIYLTVPSREISSIEALVSSGFCFEGMLTDPFGNGLDHACFGRINEMDVNALRM
;
A
#
# COMPACT_ATOMS: atom_id res chain seq x y z
N MET A 1 0.73 32.05 -10.44
CA MET A 1 1.59 31.19 -11.28
C MET A 1 0.84 29.90 -11.55
N LYS A 2 0.54 29.57 -12.82
CA LYS A 2 -0.04 28.26 -13.16
C LYS A 2 1.03 27.20 -12.89
N SER A 3 0.78 26.30 -11.94
CA SER A 3 1.60 25.09 -11.76
C SER A 3 1.74 24.39 -13.13
N PRO A 4 2.93 23.90 -13.53
CA PRO A 4 3.07 23.16 -14.78
C PRO A 4 2.16 21.93 -14.70
N SER A 5 1.08 21.93 -15.48
CA SER A 5 0.19 20.80 -15.53
C SER A 5 0.84 19.69 -16.36
N GLY A 6 0.79 18.46 -15.85
CA GLY A 6 1.22 17.29 -16.62
C GLY A 6 0.33 16.98 -17.84
N PHE A 7 -0.69 17.81 -18.10
CA PHE A 7 -1.67 17.64 -19.17
C PHE A 7 -1.55 18.78 -20.17
N VAL A 8 -1.42 18.42 -21.45
CA VAL A 8 -1.28 19.35 -22.56
C VAL A 8 -2.31 19.02 -23.64
N LEU A 9 -2.90 20.05 -24.24
CA LEU A 9 -3.65 19.94 -25.50
C LEU A 9 -2.74 20.34 -26.66
N LEU A 10 -2.60 19.48 -27.67
CA LEU A 10 -1.71 19.69 -28.80
C LEU A 10 -2.49 19.63 -30.10
N SER A 11 -2.35 20.69 -30.91
CA SER A 11 -2.94 20.74 -32.24
C SER A 11 -2.08 19.97 -33.24
N ILE A 12 -2.72 19.11 -34.03
CA ILE A 12 -2.04 18.20 -34.95
C ILE A 12 -2.90 17.96 -36.20
N GLN A 13 -2.25 17.67 -37.32
CA GLN A 13 -2.94 17.24 -38.55
C GLN A 13 -3.34 15.76 -38.44
N SER A 14 -4.47 15.39 -39.05
CA SER A 14 -5.03 14.03 -38.98
C SER A 14 -4.07 12.92 -39.41
N GLU A 15 -3.29 13.12 -40.48
CA GLU A 15 -2.28 12.13 -40.92
C GLU A 15 -1.29 11.79 -39.80
N HIS A 16 -0.87 12.80 -39.03
CA HIS A 16 0.06 12.59 -37.94
C HIS A 16 -0.60 11.94 -36.73
N ALA A 17 -1.84 12.32 -36.40
CA ALA A 17 -2.61 11.70 -35.33
C ALA A 17 -2.83 10.20 -35.61
N ASP A 18 -3.24 9.83 -36.82
CA ASP A 18 -3.45 8.43 -37.21
C ASP A 18 -2.16 7.60 -37.18
N ARG A 19 -1.02 8.21 -37.53
CA ARG A 19 0.29 7.54 -37.39
C ARG A 19 0.69 7.34 -35.92
N ILE A 20 0.31 8.26 -35.03
CA ILE A 20 0.51 8.10 -33.59
C ILE A 20 -0.39 6.98 -33.06
N TYR A 21 -1.68 6.98 -33.40
CA TYR A 21 -2.63 5.95 -32.94
C TYR A 21 -2.29 4.55 -33.42
N SER A 22 -1.81 4.43 -34.67
CA SER A 22 -1.37 3.14 -35.22
C SER A 22 0.02 2.68 -34.74
N GLY A 23 0.71 3.49 -33.94
CA GLY A 23 2.06 3.19 -33.44
C GLY A 23 3.18 3.34 -34.48
N LYS A 24 2.86 3.76 -35.72
CA LYS A 24 3.83 4.02 -36.80
C LYS A 24 4.71 5.25 -36.53
N LYS A 25 4.25 6.18 -35.70
CA LYS A 25 4.99 7.38 -35.27
C LYS A 25 5.18 7.32 -33.76
N LYS A 26 6.43 7.10 -33.31
CA LYS A 26 6.79 7.00 -31.89
C LYS A 26 7.47 8.26 -31.33
N ALA A 27 7.64 9.28 -32.17
CA ALA A 27 8.12 10.60 -31.75
C ALA A 27 7.35 11.72 -32.45
N GLU A 28 6.99 12.76 -31.69
CA GLU A 28 6.38 13.99 -32.18
C GLU A 28 7.39 15.15 -32.09
N LEU A 29 7.53 15.89 -33.19
CA LEU A 29 8.47 17.01 -33.29
C LEU A 29 7.75 18.31 -32.96
N ARG A 30 8.39 19.17 -32.15
CA ARG A 30 7.87 20.51 -31.87
C ARG A 30 8.98 21.54 -31.81
N LYS A 31 8.69 22.75 -32.32
CA LYS A 31 9.60 23.92 -32.21
C LYS A 31 9.56 24.57 -30.82
N SER A 32 8.51 24.32 -30.05
CA SER A 32 8.33 24.76 -28.67
C SER A 32 7.45 23.73 -27.95
N PHE A 33 7.83 23.31 -26.76
CA PHE A 33 7.10 22.35 -25.93
C PHE A 33 7.52 22.46 -24.45
N THR A 34 7.07 21.52 -23.63
CA THR A 34 7.35 21.47 -22.19
C THR A 34 7.80 20.07 -21.75
N GLU A 35 8.80 20.01 -20.88
CA GLU A 35 9.28 18.76 -20.27
C GLU A 35 8.32 18.20 -19.21
N SER A 36 7.43 19.05 -18.71
CA SER A 36 6.45 18.70 -17.67
C SER A 36 5.29 17.85 -18.18
N ALA A 37 5.09 17.78 -19.51
CA ALA A 37 4.02 17.01 -20.11
C ALA A 37 4.16 15.52 -19.76
N ARG A 38 3.04 14.93 -19.35
CA ARG A 38 2.88 13.50 -19.09
C ARG A 38 1.79 12.90 -19.98
N ILE A 39 0.72 13.66 -20.22
CA ILE A 39 -0.35 13.33 -21.15
C ILE A 39 -0.52 14.46 -22.15
N VAL A 40 -0.62 14.09 -23.43
CA VAL A 40 -0.94 15.01 -24.51
C VAL A 40 -2.25 14.58 -25.14
N PHE A 41 -3.30 15.40 -24.99
CA PHE A 41 -4.53 15.28 -25.74
C PHE A 41 -4.34 15.85 -27.14
N LEU A 42 -4.87 15.17 -28.14
CA LEU A 42 -4.71 15.51 -29.54
C LEU A 42 -5.97 16.21 -30.05
N TYR A 43 -5.83 17.49 -30.42
CA TYR A 43 -6.82 18.19 -31.22
C TYR A 43 -6.45 18.06 -32.69
N GLU A 44 -7.25 17.31 -33.45
CA GLU A 44 -7.09 17.23 -34.90
C GLU A 44 -7.68 18.48 -35.55
N THR A 45 -6.87 19.15 -36.37
CA THR A 45 -7.29 20.34 -37.12
C THR A 45 -8.31 19.99 -38.20
N ALA A 46 -8.80 21.01 -38.93
CA ALA A 46 -9.71 20.79 -40.05
C ALA A 46 -9.17 19.71 -41.03
N PRO A 47 -10.04 18.85 -41.59
CA PRO A 47 -11.51 18.90 -41.51
C PRO A 47 -12.13 18.30 -40.23
N VAL A 48 -11.38 17.56 -39.41
CA VAL A 48 -11.92 16.83 -38.24
C VAL A 48 -12.39 17.77 -37.13
N SER A 49 -11.57 18.76 -36.79
CA SER A 49 -11.89 19.83 -35.80
C SER A 49 -12.42 19.30 -34.46
N ALA A 50 -11.69 18.36 -33.85
CA ALA A 50 -12.11 17.68 -32.63
C ALA A 50 -10.92 17.21 -31.79
N ILE A 51 -11.14 16.98 -30.49
CA ILE A 51 -10.24 16.16 -29.68
C ILE A 51 -10.55 14.69 -29.96
N THR A 52 -9.57 13.95 -30.47
CA THR A 52 -9.77 12.58 -30.99
C THR A 52 -9.05 11.51 -30.18
N GLY A 53 -8.20 11.91 -29.24
CA GLY A 53 -7.48 10.96 -28.40
C GLY A 53 -6.39 11.61 -27.56
N ALA A 54 -5.50 10.78 -27.03
CA ALA A 54 -4.36 11.20 -26.25
C ALA A 54 -3.16 10.27 -26.44
N PHE A 55 -1.98 10.73 -26.05
CA PHE A 55 -0.81 9.86 -25.88
C PHE A 55 -0.06 10.17 -24.58
N LEU A 56 0.63 9.16 -24.07
CA LEU A 56 1.49 9.26 -22.90
C LEU A 56 2.91 9.61 -23.32
N VAL A 57 3.46 10.62 -22.67
CA VAL A 57 4.83 11.07 -22.90
C VAL A 57 5.78 10.13 -22.17
N ARG A 58 6.64 9.43 -22.93
CA ARG A 58 7.76 8.70 -22.35
C ARG A 58 8.83 9.69 -21.89
N GLN A 59 9.21 10.60 -22.78
CA GLN A 59 10.16 11.67 -22.51
C GLN A 59 9.97 12.81 -23.50
N ALA A 60 9.97 14.05 -23.00
CA ALA A 60 10.05 15.25 -23.82
C ALA A 60 11.43 15.89 -23.63
N THR A 61 12.24 15.88 -24.69
CA THR A 61 13.63 16.32 -24.64
C THR A 61 13.78 17.61 -25.44
N ARG A 62 14.39 18.62 -24.83
CA ARG A 62 14.90 19.80 -25.52
C ARG A 62 16.38 19.61 -25.78
N SER A 63 16.81 19.80 -27.01
CA SER A 63 18.21 19.64 -27.41
C SER A 63 18.55 20.56 -28.58
N THR A 64 19.79 20.48 -29.08
CA THR A 64 20.12 21.07 -30.38
C THR A 64 19.32 20.41 -31.49
N VAL A 65 19.16 21.07 -32.65
CA VAL A 65 18.46 20.47 -33.80
C VAL A 65 19.13 19.17 -34.27
N SER A 66 20.47 19.11 -34.28
CA SER A 66 21.18 17.88 -34.67
C SER A 66 20.81 16.70 -33.76
N GLU A 67 20.90 16.90 -32.44
CA GLU A 67 20.54 15.84 -31.48
C GLU A 67 19.05 15.49 -31.54
N ALA A 68 18.17 16.47 -31.76
CA ALA A 68 16.74 16.24 -31.88
C ALA A 68 16.43 15.37 -33.10
N VAL A 69 17.10 15.61 -34.23
CA VAL A 69 17.00 14.80 -35.44
C VAL A 69 17.47 13.36 -35.18
N ASP A 70 18.60 13.18 -34.49
CA ASP A 70 19.13 11.84 -34.17
C ASP A 70 18.24 11.09 -33.16
N ILE A 71 17.59 11.79 -32.22
CA ILE A 71 16.55 11.20 -31.36
C ILE A 71 15.35 10.80 -32.23
N ALA A 72 14.83 11.72 -33.06
CA ALA A 72 13.65 11.50 -33.87
C ALA A 72 13.79 10.30 -34.83
N GLU A 73 14.95 10.14 -35.44
CA GLU A 73 15.29 9.03 -36.33
C GLU A 73 15.18 7.67 -35.64
N ARG A 74 15.71 7.55 -34.41
CA ARG A 74 15.60 6.34 -33.58
C ARG A 74 14.15 5.95 -33.26
N PHE A 75 13.22 6.89 -33.34
CA PHE A 75 11.79 6.68 -33.09
C PHE A 75 10.93 6.74 -34.37
N GLY A 76 11.55 6.56 -35.55
CA GLY A 76 10.86 6.34 -36.82
C GLY A 76 10.46 7.61 -37.56
N VAL A 77 11.10 8.75 -37.26
CA VAL A 77 10.92 9.99 -38.03
C VAL A 77 12.13 10.18 -38.96
N PRO A 78 11.94 10.18 -40.29
CA PRO A 78 13.04 10.37 -41.24
C PRO A 78 13.83 11.66 -40.99
N LYS A 79 15.16 11.56 -41.11
CA LYS A 79 16.11 12.65 -40.83
C LYS A 79 15.86 13.90 -41.67
N ASP A 80 15.66 13.71 -42.98
CA ASP A 80 15.27 14.76 -43.93
C ASP A 80 14.00 15.50 -43.49
N ARG A 81 12.96 14.77 -43.12
CA ARG A 81 11.70 15.34 -42.62
C ARG A 81 11.89 16.11 -41.31
N ALA A 82 12.73 15.61 -40.41
CA ALA A 82 13.01 16.28 -39.15
C ALA A 82 13.79 17.59 -39.35
N VAL A 83 14.83 17.57 -40.20
CA VAL A 83 15.62 18.75 -40.56
C VAL A 83 14.74 19.80 -41.22
N GLU A 84 13.91 19.41 -42.20
CA GLU A 84 12.96 20.30 -42.87
C GLU A 84 11.98 20.93 -41.87
N TYR A 85 11.40 20.11 -40.99
CA TYR A 85 10.44 20.58 -39.99
C TYR A 85 11.04 21.64 -39.06
N TYR A 86 12.25 21.40 -38.52
CA TYR A 86 12.89 22.34 -37.60
C TYR A 86 13.40 23.59 -38.32
N GLY A 87 13.85 23.47 -39.56
CA GLY A 87 14.39 24.58 -40.35
C GLY A 87 15.61 25.20 -39.67
N LYS A 88 15.68 26.54 -39.64
CA LYS A 88 16.82 27.30 -39.12
C LYS A 88 16.80 27.50 -37.59
N ARG A 89 16.25 26.56 -36.82
CA ARG A 89 16.20 26.67 -35.34
C ARG A 89 17.52 26.18 -34.74
N ASP A 90 17.93 26.76 -33.62
CA ASP A 90 19.10 26.28 -32.87
C ASP A 90 18.74 25.15 -31.89
N SER A 91 17.51 25.19 -31.36
CA SER A 91 17.00 24.17 -30.44
C SER A 91 15.61 23.66 -30.87
N ALA A 92 15.35 22.42 -30.50
CA ALA A 92 14.17 21.67 -30.88
C ALA A 92 13.68 20.78 -29.74
N TRP A 93 12.40 20.40 -29.82
CA TRP A 93 11.80 19.41 -28.92
C TRP A 93 11.46 18.13 -29.67
N VAL A 94 11.76 17.01 -29.03
CA VAL A 94 11.32 15.66 -29.43
C VAL A 94 10.54 15.05 -28.28
N ILE A 95 9.30 14.68 -28.57
CA ILE A 95 8.39 14.06 -27.62
C ILE A 95 8.31 12.58 -27.98
N THR A 96 8.98 11.73 -27.23
CA THR A 96 8.89 10.28 -27.40
C THR A 96 7.58 9.77 -26.78
N ILE A 97 6.88 8.94 -27.53
CA ILE A 97 5.54 8.46 -27.21
C ILE A 97 5.66 7.06 -26.61
N SER A 98 5.09 6.86 -25.42
CA SER A 98 4.99 5.53 -24.80
C SER A 98 3.85 4.75 -25.47
N SER A 99 2.64 5.29 -25.39
CA SER A 99 1.43 4.67 -25.93
C SER A 99 0.39 5.74 -26.27
N ALA A 100 -0.50 5.43 -27.20
CA ALA A 100 -1.55 6.32 -27.68
C ALA A 100 -2.93 5.65 -27.61
N VAL A 101 -3.94 6.45 -27.29
CA VAL A 101 -5.34 6.05 -27.18
C VAL A 101 -6.14 6.92 -28.15
N LYS A 102 -6.80 6.28 -29.13
CA LYS A 102 -7.82 6.91 -29.96
C LYS A 102 -9.16 6.76 -29.24
N PHE A 103 -9.88 7.86 -29.05
CA PHE A 103 -11.17 7.81 -28.39
C PHE A 103 -12.21 7.19 -29.31
N GLY A 104 -13.07 6.33 -28.76
CA GLY A 104 -14.19 5.76 -29.51
C GLY A 104 -15.16 6.82 -30.06
N LYS A 105 -15.30 7.97 -29.36
CA LYS A 105 -16.04 9.13 -29.84
C LYS A 105 -15.18 10.38 -29.74
N ALA A 106 -14.97 11.06 -30.87
CA ALA A 106 -14.30 12.36 -30.91
C ALA A 106 -15.16 13.43 -30.21
N ILE A 107 -14.50 14.41 -29.59
CA ILE A 107 -15.15 15.54 -28.92
C ILE A 107 -15.01 16.76 -29.86
N PRO A 108 -16.05 17.10 -30.64
CA PRO A 108 -15.96 18.15 -31.64
C PRO A 108 -15.80 19.54 -31.00
N LEU A 109 -15.24 20.49 -31.76
CA LEU A 109 -15.03 21.86 -31.29
C LEU A 109 -16.28 22.53 -30.70
N ASN A 110 -17.46 22.25 -31.27
CA ASN A 110 -18.72 22.80 -30.76
C ASN A 110 -19.03 22.28 -29.35
N ASP A 111 -18.85 20.99 -29.08
CA ASP A 111 -19.02 20.40 -27.75
C ASP A 111 -18.01 20.98 -26.76
N LEU A 112 -16.77 21.22 -27.20
CA LEU A 112 -15.74 21.85 -26.36
C LEU A 112 -16.15 23.26 -25.96
N ARG A 113 -16.68 24.06 -26.89
CA ARG A 113 -17.17 25.42 -26.64
C ARG A 113 -18.42 25.46 -25.77
N LEU A 114 -19.23 24.40 -25.76
CA LEU A 114 -20.36 24.26 -24.84
C LEU A 114 -19.89 23.96 -23.41
N ARG A 115 -18.80 23.21 -23.26
CA ARG A 115 -18.23 22.85 -21.94
C ARG A 115 -17.35 23.96 -21.36
N ASP A 116 -16.64 24.68 -22.21
CA ASP A 116 -15.80 25.82 -21.88
C ASP A 116 -16.01 26.91 -22.93
N HIS A 117 -16.76 27.95 -22.55
CA HIS A 117 -17.10 29.06 -23.43
C HIS A 117 -15.87 29.80 -23.98
N TYR A 118 -14.75 29.76 -23.25
CA TYR A 118 -13.50 30.42 -23.64
C TYR A 118 -12.53 29.47 -24.33
N PHE A 119 -12.96 28.26 -24.67
CA PHE A 119 -12.11 27.28 -25.32
C PHE A 119 -11.60 27.79 -26.68
N SER A 120 -10.29 27.92 -26.78
CA SER A 120 -9.58 28.25 -28.01
C SER A 120 -8.65 27.12 -28.41
N VAL A 121 -8.67 26.75 -29.69
CA VAL A 121 -7.73 25.77 -30.25
C VAL A 121 -6.31 26.35 -30.18
N PRO A 122 -5.34 25.64 -29.57
CA PRO A 122 -3.98 26.16 -29.48
C PRO A 122 -3.31 26.20 -30.85
N GLN A 123 -2.49 27.22 -31.10
CA GLN A 123 -1.68 27.27 -32.32
C GLN A 123 -0.58 26.20 -32.32
N THR A 124 0.02 25.93 -31.15
CA THR A 124 1.06 24.92 -30.96
C THR A 124 0.60 23.87 -29.96
N PHE A 125 0.45 24.28 -28.70
CA PHE A 125 -0.11 23.51 -27.60
C PHE A 125 -0.63 24.45 -26.50
N ALA A 126 -1.47 23.93 -25.60
CA ALA A 126 -1.94 24.63 -24.41
C ALA A 126 -1.80 23.74 -23.17
N TYR A 127 -1.53 24.36 -22.03
CA TYR A 127 -1.59 23.67 -20.73
C TYR A 127 -3.04 23.49 -20.32
N LEU A 128 -3.40 22.27 -19.92
CA LEU A 128 -4.70 21.94 -19.35
C LEU A 128 -4.57 21.84 -17.82
N ASN A 129 -5.29 22.66 -17.06
CA ASN A 129 -5.23 22.55 -15.61
C ASN A 129 -5.98 21.29 -15.17
N LYS A 130 -5.33 20.46 -14.35
CA LYS A 130 -5.92 19.22 -13.84
C LYS A 130 -7.30 19.45 -13.23
N TYR A 131 -7.53 20.56 -12.53
CA TYR A 131 -8.78 20.79 -11.81
C TYR A 131 -9.89 21.46 -12.64
N GLU A 132 -9.65 21.77 -13.91
CA GLU A 132 -10.69 22.29 -14.81
C GLU A 132 -11.61 21.15 -15.29
N GLY A 133 -12.91 21.45 -15.44
CA GLY A 133 -13.92 20.45 -15.82
C GLY A 133 -13.61 19.74 -17.12
N LEU A 134 -13.20 20.48 -18.16
CA LEU A 134 -12.80 19.88 -19.44
C LEU A 134 -11.64 18.89 -19.28
N THR A 135 -10.63 19.24 -18.48
CA THR A 135 -9.49 18.35 -18.24
C THR A 135 -9.92 17.10 -17.49
N GLN A 136 -10.80 17.23 -16.50
CA GLN A 136 -11.36 16.08 -15.77
C GLN A 136 -12.19 15.16 -16.68
N ASP A 137 -13.00 15.73 -17.59
CA ASP A 137 -13.74 14.96 -18.60
C ASP A 137 -12.78 14.18 -19.51
N LEU A 138 -11.75 14.83 -20.02
CA LEU A 138 -10.73 14.23 -20.88
C LEU A 138 -9.95 13.12 -20.17
N ILE A 139 -9.57 13.34 -18.90
CA ILE A 139 -8.96 12.32 -18.06
C ILE A 139 -9.91 11.14 -17.86
N SER A 140 -11.20 11.39 -17.64
CA SER A 140 -12.21 10.34 -17.45
C SER A 140 -12.36 9.47 -18.70
N VAL A 141 -12.41 10.09 -19.89
CA VAL A 141 -12.44 9.36 -21.17
C VAL A 141 -11.17 8.53 -21.35
N LEU A 142 -10.00 9.08 -21.03
CA LEU A 142 -8.74 8.34 -21.08
C LEU A 142 -8.75 7.15 -20.10
N CYS A 143 -9.13 7.38 -18.85
CA CYS A 143 -9.23 6.35 -17.81
C CYS A 143 -10.11 5.18 -18.25
N PHE A 144 -11.28 5.46 -18.84
CA PHE A 144 -12.17 4.42 -19.38
C PHE A 144 -11.45 3.47 -20.36
N HIS A 145 -10.59 4.01 -21.22
CA HIS A 145 -9.80 3.18 -22.14
C HIS A 145 -8.70 2.40 -21.40
N LEU A 146 -8.09 2.98 -20.34
CA LEU A 146 -7.11 2.27 -19.51
C LEU A 146 -7.73 1.04 -18.84
N GLU A 147 -8.97 1.13 -18.33
CA GLU A 147 -9.64 0.02 -17.63
C GLU A 147 -9.78 -1.22 -18.50
N SER A 148 -10.04 -1.03 -19.80
CA SER A 148 -10.27 -2.13 -20.74
C SER A 148 -9.01 -2.93 -21.11
N GLU A 149 -7.82 -2.37 -20.86
CA GLU A 149 -6.55 -2.93 -21.38
C GLU A 149 -5.54 -3.26 -20.28
N LEU A 150 -5.83 -2.95 -19.01
CA LEU A 150 -4.94 -3.25 -17.90
C LEU A 150 -4.99 -4.74 -17.53
N LYS A 151 -3.83 -5.39 -17.56
CA LYS A 151 -3.68 -6.83 -17.26
C LYS A 151 -2.89 -7.03 -15.98
N LEU A 152 -3.42 -7.89 -15.11
CA LEU A 152 -2.72 -8.42 -13.94
C LEU A 152 -2.02 -9.73 -14.34
N ARG A 153 -0.73 -9.84 -14.10
CA ARG A 153 0.05 -11.05 -14.42
C ARG A 153 0.93 -11.47 -13.22
N PRO A 154 1.21 -12.76 -13.03
CA PRO A 154 2.23 -13.19 -12.06
C PRO A 154 3.59 -12.55 -12.37
N LEU A 155 4.40 -12.34 -11.34
CA LEU A 155 5.77 -11.81 -11.48
C LEU A 155 6.63 -12.69 -12.40
N SER A 156 7.18 -12.09 -13.45
CA SER A 156 8.12 -12.69 -14.38
C SER A 156 9.57 -12.61 -13.85
N PRO A 157 10.52 -13.41 -14.37
CA PRO A 157 11.93 -13.31 -14.00
C PRO A 157 12.53 -11.92 -14.26
N ALA A 158 12.20 -11.29 -15.39
CA ALA A 158 12.69 -9.95 -15.71
C ALA A 158 12.06 -8.87 -14.81
N GLY A 159 10.76 -8.98 -14.54
CA GLY A 159 10.08 -8.07 -13.62
C GLY A 159 10.53 -8.23 -12.18
N ARG A 160 11.01 -9.42 -11.77
CA ARG A 160 11.62 -9.62 -10.44
C ARG A 160 12.83 -8.71 -10.22
N THR A 161 13.72 -8.60 -11.21
CA THR A 161 14.88 -7.70 -11.14
C THR A 161 14.46 -6.23 -11.07
N ALA A 162 13.48 -5.83 -11.89
CA ALA A 162 12.96 -4.47 -11.87
C ALA A 162 12.26 -4.13 -10.53
N PHE A 163 11.51 -5.08 -9.98
CA PHE A 163 10.81 -4.93 -8.71
C PHE A 163 11.78 -4.84 -7.52
N ASP A 164 12.84 -5.65 -7.49
CA ASP A 164 13.89 -5.58 -6.46
C ASP A 164 14.52 -4.18 -6.40
N SER A 165 14.95 -3.67 -7.55
CA SER A 165 15.51 -2.31 -7.68
C SER A 165 14.54 -1.22 -7.23
N LEU A 166 13.26 -1.36 -7.58
CA LEU A 166 12.23 -0.38 -7.26
C LEU A 166 11.84 -0.38 -5.78
N ILE A 167 11.75 -1.56 -5.15
CA ILE A 167 11.47 -1.68 -3.71
C ILE A 167 12.56 -0.97 -2.90
N ARG A 168 13.83 -1.19 -3.26
CA ARG A 168 14.98 -0.59 -2.55
C ARG A 168 14.99 0.93 -2.64
N SER A 169 14.65 1.49 -3.79
CA SER A 169 14.63 2.95 -3.99
C SER A 169 13.39 3.64 -3.38
N GLU A 170 12.19 3.07 -3.54
CA GLU A 170 10.92 3.74 -3.25
C GLU A 170 10.33 3.40 -1.87
N VAL A 171 10.63 2.20 -1.38
CA VAL A 171 10.19 1.74 -0.06
C VAL A 171 11.32 2.00 0.94
N GLY A 172 12.58 1.72 0.55
CA GLY A 172 13.78 1.92 1.37
C GLY A 172 13.91 3.32 1.99
N SER A 173 13.58 4.35 1.23
CA SER A 173 13.68 5.76 1.67
C SER A 173 12.66 6.18 2.73
N GLY A 174 11.59 5.40 2.95
CA GLY A 174 10.50 5.76 3.87
C GLY A 174 10.44 4.95 5.17
N TYR A 175 11.32 3.98 5.36
CA TYR A 175 11.30 3.09 6.52
C TYR A 175 12.71 2.87 7.07
N ASP A 176 12.84 2.86 8.40
CA ASP A 176 14.14 2.91 9.05
C ASP A 176 14.97 1.61 8.85
N ASP A 177 14.35 0.47 8.47
CA ASP A 177 15.01 -0.86 8.33
C ASP A 177 14.58 -1.68 7.08
N ILE A 178 14.93 -1.21 5.88
CA ILE A 178 14.80 -2.02 4.66
C ILE A 178 16.17 -2.59 4.28
N ASP A 179 16.35 -3.86 4.64
CA ASP A 179 17.52 -4.70 4.37
C ASP A 179 17.23 -5.72 3.25
N ASP A 180 18.28 -6.45 2.83
CA ASP A 180 18.15 -7.56 1.86
C ASP A 180 17.13 -8.62 2.30
N ASP A 181 17.03 -8.86 3.61
CA ASP A 181 16.04 -9.76 4.21
C ASP A 181 14.59 -9.30 3.96
N PHE A 182 14.32 -7.98 3.91
CA PHE A 182 13.00 -7.45 3.57
C PHE A 182 12.62 -7.84 2.15
N VAL A 183 13.53 -7.59 1.21
CA VAL A 183 13.27 -7.77 -0.20
C VAL A 183 13.13 -9.26 -0.52
N ASN A 184 13.99 -10.08 0.08
CA ASN A 184 13.88 -11.54 0.04
C ASN A 184 12.53 -12.01 0.61
N GLN A 185 12.06 -11.48 1.74
CA GLN A 185 10.73 -11.84 2.26
C GLN A 185 9.57 -11.39 1.37
N VAL A 186 9.67 -10.23 0.72
CA VAL A 186 8.63 -9.75 -0.20
C VAL A 186 8.57 -10.64 -1.45
N LEU A 187 9.73 -11.08 -1.94
CA LEU A 187 9.87 -11.89 -3.15
C LEU A 187 9.66 -13.39 -2.93
N ASP A 188 9.91 -13.90 -1.73
CA ASP A 188 9.84 -15.33 -1.44
C ASP A 188 8.43 -15.72 -1.00
N ALA A 189 7.78 -16.56 -1.82
CA ALA A 189 6.43 -17.08 -1.59
C ALA A 189 6.38 -18.15 -0.47
N GLU A 190 7.52 -18.72 -0.08
CA GLU A 190 7.65 -19.78 0.92
C GLU A 190 8.21 -19.28 2.25
N VAL A 191 9.05 -18.22 2.25
CA VAL A 191 9.58 -17.62 3.47
C VAL A 191 8.44 -17.04 4.31
N GLY A 192 8.07 -17.81 5.32
CA GLY A 192 7.05 -17.45 6.29
C GLY A 192 5.91 -18.44 6.41
N LYS A 193 5.74 -19.43 5.52
CA LYS A 193 4.68 -20.46 5.68
C LYS A 193 4.91 -21.35 6.90
N LYS A 194 6.16 -21.77 7.16
CA LYS A 194 6.51 -22.61 8.32
C LYS A 194 6.40 -21.89 9.69
N SER A 195 6.39 -20.54 9.72
CA SER A 195 6.34 -19.72 10.95
C SER A 195 5.23 -18.65 10.96
N ALA A 196 4.26 -18.74 10.05
CA ALA A 196 3.22 -17.73 9.89
C ALA A 196 2.20 -17.78 11.03
N PHE A 197 1.89 -16.61 11.60
CA PHE A 197 0.81 -16.50 12.59
C PHE A 197 -0.57 -16.55 11.91
N SER A 198 -0.75 -15.84 10.79
CA SER A 198 -2.01 -15.79 10.04
C SER A 198 -1.86 -15.79 8.51
N THR A 199 -0.63 -15.78 7.98
CA THR A 199 -0.40 -15.70 6.52
C THR A 199 -0.52 -17.08 5.87
N ILE A 200 -1.35 -17.21 4.84
CA ILE A 200 -1.43 -18.42 4.00
C ILE A 200 -0.41 -18.37 2.86
N GLY A 201 -0.40 -17.25 2.13
CA GLY A 201 0.43 -17.10 0.94
C GLY A 201 0.68 -15.64 0.59
N LYS A 202 1.72 -15.42 -0.20
CA LYS A 202 2.06 -14.13 -0.78
C LYS A 202 2.23 -14.30 -2.27
N ARG A 203 1.68 -13.36 -3.04
CA ARG A 203 1.81 -13.27 -4.49
C ARG A 203 2.26 -11.88 -4.86
N VAL A 204 3.19 -11.79 -5.80
CA VAL A 204 3.61 -10.53 -6.41
C VAL A 204 3.06 -10.51 -7.83
N PHE A 205 2.39 -9.42 -8.18
CA PHE A 205 1.81 -9.21 -9.49
C PHE A 205 2.49 -8.08 -10.21
N GLU A 206 2.64 -8.27 -11.52
CA GLU A 206 2.93 -7.25 -12.50
C GLU A 206 1.63 -6.68 -13.07
N PHE A 207 1.65 -5.38 -13.33
CA PHE A 207 0.62 -4.70 -14.09
C PHE A 207 1.19 -4.35 -15.45
N ALA A 208 0.53 -4.83 -16.49
CA ALA A 208 0.87 -4.52 -17.86
C ALA A 208 -0.31 -3.78 -18.50
N TRP A 209 -0.05 -2.60 -19.04
CA TRP A 209 -1.00 -1.93 -19.92
C TRP A 209 -0.55 -2.17 -21.35
N ARG A 210 -1.35 -2.93 -22.11
CA ARG A 210 -0.94 -3.56 -23.38
C ARG A 210 0.28 -4.46 -23.16
N ASP A 211 1.43 -4.06 -23.68
CA ASP A 211 2.72 -4.76 -23.57
C ASP A 211 3.74 -4.00 -22.70
N GLU A 212 3.35 -2.84 -22.15
CA GLU A 212 4.22 -2.05 -21.28
C GLU A 212 3.99 -2.42 -19.81
N LEU A 213 5.07 -2.78 -19.11
CA LEU A 213 5.06 -2.92 -17.66
C LEU A 213 4.83 -1.54 -17.04
N ILE A 214 3.82 -1.41 -16.19
CA ILE A 214 3.48 -0.13 -15.54
C ILE A 214 3.75 -0.11 -14.04
N GLY A 215 3.85 -1.28 -13.40
CA GLY A 215 4.04 -1.36 -11.96
C GLY A 215 3.81 -2.74 -11.38
N PHE A 216 3.82 -2.79 -10.05
CA PHE A 216 3.73 -4.02 -9.27
C PHE A 216 2.80 -3.86 -8.07
N SER A 217 2.24 -4.96 -7.59
CA SER A 217 1.56 -5.02 -6.30
C SER A 217 1.77 -6.36 -5.62
N VAL A 218 1.91 -6.33 -4.30
CA VAL A 218 2.01 -7.52 -3.47
C VAL A 218 0.67 -7.80 -2.81
N VAL A 219 0.17 -9.03 -2.92
CA VAL A 219 -1.07 -9.48 -2.28
C VAL A 219 -0.73 -10.60 -1.32
N THR A 220 -1.07 -10.43 -0.04
CA THR A 220 -0.84 -11.43 1.01
C THR A 220 -2.16 -11.90 1.59
N GLU A 221 -2.44 -13.19 1.38
CA GLU A 221 -3.64 -13.86 1.88
C GLU A 221 -3.50 -14.23 3.36
N LYS A 222 -4.57 -14.01 4.13
CA LYS A 222 -4.64 -14.38 5.55
C LYS A 222 -5.68 -15.48 5.78
N SER A 223 -5.42 -16.33 6.77
CA SER A 223 -6.28 -17.44 7.20
C SER A 223 -7.68 -17.04 7.62
N HIS A 224 -7.88 -15.77 7.95
CA HIS A 224 -9.15 -15.19 8.38
C HIS A 224 -9.89 -14.43 7.26
N GLY A 225 -9.60 -14.77 6.00
CA GLY A 225 -10.30 -14.22 4.83
C GLY A 225 -9.98 -12.77 4.46
N SER A 226 -9.18 -12.04 5.24
CA SER A 226 -8.70 -10.69 4.87
C SER A 226 -7.40 -10.75 4.08
N TRP A 227 -7.22 -9.82 3.16
CA TRP A 227 -6.07 -9.82 2.25
C TRP A 227 -5.31 -8.50 2.39
N LYS A 228 -4.00 -8.58 2.64
CA LYS A 228 -3.14 -7.39 2.65
C LYS A 228 -2.74 -7.05 1.23
N THR A 229 -3.04 -5.84 0.78
CA THR A 229 -2.65 -5.34 -0.56
C THR A 229 -1.55 -4.29 -0.40
N GLY A 230 -0.32 -4.62 -0.76
CA GLY A 230 0.81 -3.69 -0.76
C GLY A 230 2.14 -4.32 -0.32
N PRO A 231 3.28 -3.69 -0.66
CA PRO A 231 3.38 -2.41 -1.36
C PRO A 231 2.88 -2.49 -2.81
N SER A 232 2.29 -1.39 -3.30
CA SER A 232 1.89 -1.20 -4.69
C SER A 232 2.69 -0.04 -5.25
N ILE A 233 3.39 -0.26 -6.35
CA ILE A 233 4.33 0.73 -6.90
C ILE A 233 4.08 0.87 -8.39
N LEU A 234 3.84 2.10 -8.81
CA LEU A 234 3.84 2.50 -10.22
C LEU A 234 5.24 2.92 -10.64
N LEU A 235 5.64 2.55 -11.85
CA LEU A 235 6.83 3.10 -12.47
C LEU A 235 6.64 4.61 -12.72
N PRO A 236 7.70 5.43 -12.58
CA PRO A 236 7.59 6.89 -12.66
C PRO A 236 6.81 7.45 -13.88
N PRO A 237 6.94 6.90 -15.10
CA PRO A 237 6.22 7.42 -16.27
C PRO A 237 4.69 7.30 -16.17
N PHE A 238 4.16 6.38 -15.37
CA PHE A 238 2.74 6.09 -15.27
C PHE A 238 2.06 6.75 -14.04
N ARG A 239 2.81 7.53 -13.26
CA ARG A 239 2.31 8.21 -12.05
C ARG A 239 1.49 9.45 -12.42
N GLY A 240 0.43 9.71 -11.66
CA GLY A 240 -0.40 10.92 -11.81
C GLY A 240 -1.40 10.91 -12.97
N ILE A 241 -1.50 9.79 -13.70
CA ILE A 241 -2.28 9.65 -14.94
C ILE A 241 -3.57 8.83 -14.74
N GLY A 242 -3.77 8.21 -13.57
CA GLY A 242 -4.97 7.41 -13.25
C GLY A 242 -4.70 5.92 -13.05
N PHE A 243 -3.57 5.40 -13.54
CA PHE A 243 -3.20 3.98 -13.39
C PHE A 243 -3.21 3.47 -11.96
N GLY A 244 -2.92 4.31 -10.97
CA GLY A 244 -2.95 3.89 -9.56
C GLY A 244 -4.33 3.41 -9.16
N GLN A 245 -5.38 4.16 -9.53
CA GLN A 245 -6.76 3.76 -9.26
C GLN A 245 -7.12 2.48 -9.98
N GLU A 246 -6.73 2.38 -11.24
CA GLU A 246 -7.08 1.21 -12.05
C GLU A 246 -6.36 -0.05 -11.58
N MET A 247 -5.08 0.04 -11.21
CA MET A 247 -4.36 -1.03 -10.52
C MET A 247 -5.09 -1.47 -9.26
N ARG A 248 -5.61 -0.53 -8.46
CA ARG A 248 -6.35 -0.87 -7.24
C ARG A 248 -7.64 -1.62 -7.54
N ARG A 249 -8.40 -1.13 -8.51
CA ARG A 249 -9.65 -1.75 -8.96
C ARG A 249 -9.39 -3.20 -9.40
N VAL A 250 -8.34 -3.42 -10.20
CA VAL A 250 -7.94 -4.75 -10.65
C VAL A 250 -7.50 -5.65 -9.48
N VAL A 251 -6.69 -5.15 -8.53
CA VAL A 251 -6.33 -5.92 -7.32
C VAL A 251 -7.57 -6.27 -6.50
N GLU A 252 -8.49 -5.34 -6.34
CA GLU A 252 -9.72 -5.56 -5.58
C GLU A 252 -10.62 -6.60 -6.25
N CYS A 253 -10.81 -6.53 -7.58
CA CYS A 253 -11.53 -7.55 -8.34
C CYS A 253 -10.88 -8.92 -8.17
N PHE A 254 -9.56 -9.00 -8.33
CA PHE A 254 -8.82 -10.24 -8.11
C PHE A 254 -9.02 -10.80 -6.69
N CYS A 255 -8.93 -9.96 -5.65
CA CYS A 255 -9.16 -10.38 -4.27
C CYS A 255 -10.59 -10.89 -4.08
N ARG A 256 -11.59 -10.19 -4.64
CA ARG A 256 -13.01 -10.56 -4.59
C ARG A 256 -13.27 -11.91 -5.25
N GLU A 257 -12.81 -12.09 -6.47
CA GLU A 257 -12.95 -13.34 -7.22
C GLU A 257 -12.21 -14.50 -6.55
N SER A 258 -11.14 -14.20 -5.81
CA SER A 258 -10.41 -15.17 -5.01
C SER A 258 -11.02 -15.44 -3.62
N GLY A 259 -12.19 -14.87 -3.31
CA GLY A 259 -12.91 -15.13 -2.05
C GLY A 259 -12.46 -14.29 -0.84
N ALA A 260 -11.76 -13.18 -1.05
CA ALA A 260 -11.41 -12.27 0.04
C ALA A 260 -12.68 -11.62 0.63
N ARG A 261 -12.81 -11.64 1.96
CA ARG A 261 -13.89 -10.93 2.66
C ARG A 261 -13.66 -9.42 2.74
N ALA A 262 -12.39 -9.03 2.84
CA ALA A 262 -11.95 -7.66 3.01
C ALA A 262 -10.50 -7.50 2.55
N ILE A 263 -10.13 -6.30 2.10
CA ILE A 263 -8.75 -5.91 1.82
C ILE A 263 -8.28 -4.84 2.79
N TYR A 264 -6.99 -4.84 3.10
CA TYR A 264 -6.38 -3.81 3.93
C TYR A 264 -4.96 -3.49 3.48
N CYS A 265 -4.52 -2.29 3.78
CA CYS A 265 -3.17 -1.85 3.50
C CYS A 265 -2.74 -0.79 4.51
N THR A 266 -1.45 -0.47 4.49
CA THR A 266 -0.90 0.62 5.30
C THR A 266 -0.04 1.52 4.43
N CYS A 267 0.01 2.80 4.77
CA CYS A 267 0.97 3.73 4.17
C CYS A 267 1.40 4.79 5.19
N SER A 268 2.61 5.31 5.01
CA SER A 268 3.08 6.47 5.78
C SER A 268 2.23 7.71 5.50
N ASP A 269 1.95 8.50 6.53
CA ASP A 269 1.25 9.78 6.43
C ASP A 269 2.05 10.84 5.64
N SER A 270 3.37 10.66 5.52
CA SER A 270 4.26 11.47 4.68
C SER A 270 4.01 11.34 3.17
N LYS A 271 3.15 10.41 2.74
CA LYS A 271 2.82 10.14 1.32
C LYS A 271 1.38 10.58 0.98
N PRO A 272 1.07 11.89 0.93
CA PRO A 272 -0.31 12.38 0.76
C PRO A 272 -0.96 11.94 -0.56
N LEU A 273 -0.17 11.75 -1.63
CA LEU A 273 -0.69 11.23 -2.89
C LEU A 273 -1.14 9.78 -2.78
N VAL A 274 -0.47 8.96 -1.97
CA VAL A 274 -0.88 7.56 -1.70
C VAL A 274 -2.14 7.58 -0.84
N VAL A 275 -2.21 8.44 0.17
CA VAL A 275 -3.41 8.61 1.01
C VAL A 275 -4.63 8.98 0.18
N SER A 276 -4.51 10.02 -0.67
CA SER A 276 -5.58 10.44 -1.57
C SER A 276 -5.99 9.31 -2.53
N TYR A 277 -5.03 8.58 -3.07
CA TYR A 277 -5.27 7.41 -3.91
C TYR A 277 -6.11 6.35 -3.18
N LEU A 278 -5.75 5.98 -1.95
CA LEU A 278 -6.46 4.97 -1.17
C LEU A 278 -7.90 5.39 -0.87
N LEU A 279 -8.10 6.62 -0.40
CA LEU A 279 -9.43 7.16 -0.11
C LEU A 279 -10.33 7.14 -1.36
N ASN A 280 -9.81 7.60 -2.48
CA ASN A 280 -10.54 7.64 -3.75
C ASN A 280 -10.87 6.25 -4.32
N SER A 281 -10.19 5.19 -3.86
CA SER A 281 -10.54 3.80 -4.19
C SER A 281 -11.66 3.21 -3.30
N GLY A 282 -12.23 4.01 -2.40
CA GLY A 282 -13.25 3.59 -1.44
C GLY A 282 -12.69 2.88 -0.21
N MET A 283 -11.38 2.97 0.03
CA MET A 283 -10.78 2.48 1.28
C MET A 283 -11.07 3.46 2.42
N GLN A 284 -11.35 2.92 3.60
CA GLN A 284 -11.62 3.67 4.81
C GLN A 284 -10.39 3.71 5.70
N LEU A 285 -10.05 4.89 6.22
CA LEU A 285 -9.02 5.05 7.25
C LEU A 285 -9.55 4.50 8.58
N GLN A 286 -8.87 3.52 9.15
CA GLN A 286 -9.27 2.84 10.40
C GLN A 286 -8.39 3.21 11.60
N ALA A 287 -7.09 3.41 11.38
CA ALA A 287 -6.16 3.72 12.46
C ALA A 287 -4.99 4.57 11.98
N ARG A 288 -4.42 5.33 12.91
CA ARG A 288 -3.17 6.09 12.78
C ARG A 288 -2.18 5.57 13.81
N LEU A 289 -1.26 4.72 13.38
CA LEU A 289 -0.27 4.07 14.23
C LEU A 289 0.94 5.00 14.38
N ARG A 290 1.11 5.58 15.56
CA ARG A 290 2.11 6.62 15.78
C ARG A 290 3.53 6.07 15.76
N SER A 291 4.43 6.73 15.04
CA SER A 291 5.85 6.35 14.91
C SER A 291 6.05 4.82 14.71
N HIS A 292 5.18 4.18 13.90
CA HIS A 292 5.13 2.72 13.83
C HIS A 292 6.33 2.16 13.06
N LEU A 293 6.38 2.32 11.73
CA LEU A 293 7.47 1.78 10.90
C LEU A 293 8.63 2.77 10.70
N SER A 294 8.44 4.02 11.09
CA SER A 294 9.48 5.05 11.13
C SER A 294 9.35 5.84 12.41
N ARG A 295 10.44 6.43 12.88
CA ARG A 295 10.43 7.40 13.99
C ARG A 295 9.79 8.74 13.59
N ASN A 296 9.86 9.11 12.32
CA ASN A 296 9.56 10.46 11.84
C ASN A 296 8.18 10.59 11.17
N SER A 297 7.46 9.48 11.00
CA SER A 297 6.14 9.47 10.37
C SER A 297 5.21 8.45 11.01
N ASP A 298 3.92 8.71 10.90
CA ASP A 298 2.90 7.79 11.36
C ASP A 298 2.48 6.86 10.22
N GLU A 299 2.02 5.66 10.58
CA GLU A 299 1.52 4.70 9.61
C GLU A 299 -0.02 4.69 9.67
N LEU A 300 -0.65 5.02 8.56
CA LEU A 300 -2.09 5.02 8.39
C LEU A 300 -2.56 3.63 7.93
N VAL A 301 -3.61 3.10 8.57
CA VAL A 301 -4.20 1.80 8.26
C VAL A 301 -5.51 2.01 7.53
N PHE A 302 -5.61 1.41 6.35
CA PHE A 302 -6.80 1.47 5.51
C PHE A 302 -7.42 0.09 5.33
N SER A 303 -8.74 0.00 5.32
CA SER A 303 -9.46 -1.23 4.98
C SER A 303 -10.66 -0.97 4.05
N LYS A 304 -11.13 -2.02 3.39
CA LYS A 304 -12.41 -2.02 2.66
C LYS A 304 -13.02 -3.41 2.73
N SER A 305 -14.29 -3.48 3.11
CA SER A 305 -15.05 -4.73 3.04
C SER A 305 -15.36 -5.06 1.58
N ILE A 306 -15.15 -6.32 1.20
CA ILE A 306 -15.47 -6.82 -0.14
C ILE A 306 -16.84 -7.50 -0.14
N VAL A 307 -17.21 -8.14 0.97
CA VAL A 307 -18.53 -8.75 1.21
C VAL A 307 -19.31 -7.86 2.18
N GLY A 308 -20.63 -7.77 2.00
CA GLY A 308 -21.51 -7.00 2.89
C GLY A 308 -21.37 -7.45 4.35
N MET A 309 -21.29 -6.49 5.28
CA MET A 309 -21.13 -6.80 6.70
C MET A 309 -22.46 -7.21 7.32
N ASN A 310 -22.45 -8.30 8.09
CA ASN A 310 -23.46 -8.55 9.12
C ASN A 310 -22.92 -7.97 10.43
N SER A 311 -23.28 -6.72 10.74
CA SER A 311 -23.02 -6.14 12.06
C SER A 311 -24.05 -6.70 13.05
N GLY A 312 -23.63 -7.70 13.84
CA GLY A 312 -24.43 -8.19 14.97
C GLY A 312 -24.56 -7.13 16.07
N PRO A 313 -25.66 -7.11 16.84
CA PRO A 313 -25.91 -6.10 17.86
C PRO A 313 -24.80 -6.04 18.91
N VAL A 314 -24.53 -4.81 19.36
CA VAL A 314 -23.51 -4.47 20.37
C VAL A 314 -24.14 -4.63 21.76
N ALA A 315 -23.79 -5.69 22.48
CA ALA A 315 -24.09 -5.82 23.89
C ALA A 315 -22.97 -5.18 24.73
N LEU A 316 -23.33 -4.19 25.55
CA LEU A 316 -22.43 -3.55 26.50
C LEU A 316 -22.08 -4.51 27.63
N ALA A 317 -20.80 -4.89 27.73
CA ALA A 317 -20.28 -5.65 28.86
C ALA A 317 -19.87 -4.69 29.99
N LYS A 318 -20.35 -4.94 31.22
CA LYS A 318 -19.90 -4.22 32.41
C LYS A 318 -18.56 -4.78 32.91
N ALA A 319 -17.63 -3.90 33.26
CA ALA A 319 -16.41 -4.25 33.98
C ALA A 319 -16.73 -4.54 35.46
N SER A 320 -15.93 -5.42 36.08
CA SER A 320 -16.02 -5.73 37.51
C SER A 320 -14.68 -5.44 38.17
N ASP A 321 -14.68 -4.60 39.20
CA ASP A 321 -13.52 -4.36 40.05
C ASP A 321 -13.40 -5.49 41.07
N GLY A 322 -12.58 -6.49 40.77
CA GLY A 322 -12.40 -7.67 41.59
C GLY A 322 -10.98 -8.18 41.47
N GLY A 323 -10.07 -7.65 42.27
CA GLY A 323 -8.66 -8.01 42.26
C GLY A 323 -8.41 -9.43 42.75
N GLN A 324 -8.31 -10.40 41.83
CA GLN A 324 -7.82 -11.74 42.17
C GLN A 324 -6.30 -11.74 42.25
N LEU A 325 -5.68 -12.35 43.28
CA LEU A 325 -4.23 -12.55 43.29
C LEU A 325 -3.84 -13.54 42.18
N MET A 326 -3.04 -13.07 41.22
CA MET A 326 -2.57 -13.86 40.08
C MET A 326 -1.04 -13.91 40.09
N LYS A 327 -0.48 -15.12 40.00
CA LYS A 327 0.96 -15.30 39.79
C LYS A 327 1.27 -15.13 38.31
N ILE A 328 2.33 -14.40 37.96
CA ILE A 328 2.73 -14.15 36.58
C ILE A 328 4.11 -14.77 36.36
N ALA A 329 4.28 -15.48 35.26
CA ALA A 329 5.58 -16.04 34.88
C ALA A 329 5.79 -16.02 33.36
N ARG A 330 7.03 -15.77 32.96
CA ARG A 330 7.50 -16.04 31.59
C ARG A 330 7.62 -17.55 31.42
N SER A 331 7.17 -18.06 30.28
CA SER A 331 7.27 -19.48 29.96
C SER A 331 8.58 -19.75 29.22
N PHE A 332 9.13 -20.95 29.41
CA PHE A 332 10.39 -21.39 28.80
C PHE A 332 10.19 -22.73 28.10
N SER A 333 10.91 -22.98 27.01
CA SER A 333 10.72 -24.19 26.19
C SER A 333 11.02 -25.49 26.97
N SER A 334 11.81 -25.40 28.03
CA SER A 334 12.14 -26.47 28.97
C SER A 334 11.10 -26.70 30.07
N ASP A 335 10.14 -25.79 30.29
CA ASP A 335 9.13 -25.91 31.36
C ASP A 335 7.89 -26.70 30.86
N GLU A 336 7.53 -27.76 31.57
CA GLU A 336 6.34 -28.58 31.29
C GLU A 336 5.04 -27.76 31.28
N ARG A 337 4.97 -26.66 32.04
CA ARG A 337 3.81 -25.77 32.11
C ARG A 337 3.62 -24.94 30.85
N THR A 338 4.65 -24.77 30.03
CA THR A 338 4.60 -23.96 28.80
C THR A 338 3.55 -24.50 27.82
N ALA A 339 3.42 -25.83 27.71
CA ALA A 339 2.38 -26.45 26.89
C ALA A 339 0.97 -26.04 27.34
N ARG A 340 0.74 -25.91 28.66
CA ARG A 340 -0.55 -25.46 29.22
C ARG A 340 -0.85 -24.01 28.86
N VAL A 341 0.16 -23.13 28.89
CA VAL A 341 0.02 -21.71 28.50
C VAL A 341 -0.27 -21.58 27.00
N ILE A 342 0.45 -22.31 26.15
CA ILE A 342 0.23 -22.32 24.69
C ILE A 342 -1.18 -22.83 24.36
N ASN A 343 -1.60 -23.95 24.97
CA ASN A 343 -2.95 -24.50 24.76
C ASN A 343 -4.04 -23.53 25.24
N PHE A 344 -3.84 -22.88 26.39
CA PHE A 344 -4.74 -21.84 26.86
C PHE A 344 -4.81 -20.67 25.87
N PHE A 345 -3.67 -20.23 25.33
CA PHE A 345 -3.59 -19.14 24.37
C PHE A 345 -4.37 -19.47 23.10
N ILE A 346 -4.08 -20.61 22.46
CA ILE A 346 -4.71 -21.09 21.23
C ILE A 346 -6.22 -21.22 21.40
N ARG A 347 -6.68 -21.85 22.50
CA ARG A 347 -8.12 -22.05 22.76
C ARG A 347 -8.90 -20.75 22.90
N ASN A 348 -8.29 -19.70 23.44
CA ASN A 348 -8.95 -18.40 23.60
C ASN A 348 -8.67 -17.45 22.43
N MET A 349 -7.69 -17.78 21.58
CA MET A 349 -7.34 -16.97 20.42
C MET A 349 -8.48 -16.92 19.41
N SER A 350 -9.23 -18.00 19.19
CA SER A 350 -10.40 -18.00 18.30
C SER A 350 -11.48 -17.01 18.75
N LYS A 351 -11.69 -16.87 20.05
CA LYS A 351 -12.69 -15.94 20.63
C LYS A 351 -12.33 -14.48 20.44
N TRP A 352 -11.04 -14.17 20.44
CA TRP A 352 -10.54 -12.79 20.39
C TRP A 352 -10.01 -12.39 19.02
N TYR A 353 -9.55 -13.33 18.21
CA TYR A 353 -8.86 -13.07 16.95
C TYR A 353 -9.46 -13.96 15.85
N PHE A 354 -8.79 -15.05 15.49
CA PHE A 354 -9.21 -15.96 14.44
C PHE A 354 -8.86 -17.38 14.82
N ASP A 355 -9.47 -18.33 14.11
CA ASP A 355 -9.23 -19.75 14.34
C ASP A 355 -7.76 -20.11 14.02
N PRO A 356 -7.02 -20.65 14.99
CA PRO A 356 -5.63 -21.00 14.80
C PRO A 356 -5.50 -22.22 13.89
N HIS A 357 -4.55 -22.19 12.96
CA HIS A 357 -4.24 -23.36 12.11
C HIS A 357 -3.58 -24.48 12.92
N GLU A 358 -3.67 -25.71 12.40
CA GLU A 358 -3.30 -26.97 13.09
C GLU A 358 -1.82 -27.08 13.53
N GLY A 359 -0.95 -26.17 13.08
CA GLY A 359 0.48 -26.12 13.45
C GLY A 359 0.88 -24.98 14.41
N LEU A 360 -0.04 -24.08 14.79
CA LEU A 360 0.34 -22.83 15.46
C LEU A 360 1.05 -23.05 16.79
N GLY A 361 0.61 -24.03 17.59
CA GLY A 361 1.23 -24.35 18.88
C GLY A 361 2.67 -24.82 18.77
N ARG A 362 2.94 -25.69 17.78
CA ARG A 362 4.30 -26.14 17.47
C ARG A 362 5.17 -24.98 17.03
N SER A 363 4.64 -24.11 16.15
CA SER A 363 5.34 -22.90 15.72
C SER A 363 5.66 -21.96 16.88
N ILE A 364 4.73 -21.76 17.84
CA ILE A 364 5.00 -20.93 19.03
C ILE A 364 6.12 -21.54 19.89
N MET A 365 6.11 -22.87 20.07
CA MET A 365 7.14 -23.58 20.84
C MET A 365 8.52 -23.47 20.17
N GLU A 366 8.60 -23.64 18.86
CA GLU A 366 9.83 -23.47 18.09
C GLU A 366 10.35 -22.02 18.16
N SER A 367 9.47 -21.03 17.98
CA SER A 367 9.80 -19.61 18.12
C SER A 367 10.29 -19.26 19.54
N LEU A 368 9.82 -19.96 20.57
CA LEU A 368 10.29 -19.80 21.95
C LEU A 368 11.72 -20.33 22.13
N LYS A 369 12.01 -21.52 21.60
CA LYS A 369 13.38 -22.07 21.58
C LYS A 369 14.37 -21.12 20.88
N SER A 370 13.97 -20.60 19.72
CA SER A 370 14.79 -19.64 18.98
C SER A 370 15.01 -18.33 19.74
N PHE A 371 14.02 -17.87 20.52
CA PHE A 371 14.16 -16.70 21.38
C PHE A 371 15.18 -16.93 22.49
N GLU A 372 15.17 -18.12 23.10
CA GLU A 372 16.08 -18.50 24.19
C GLU A 372 17.54 -18.61 23.76
N ILE A 373 17.78 -19.08 22.53
CA ILE A 373 19.13 -19.24 21.96
C ILE A 373 19.67 -17.91 21.38
N GLY A 374 18.87 -16.83 21.40
CA GLY A 374 19.29 -15.52 20.89
C GLY A 374 19.44 -15.46 19.36
N MET A 375 18.75 -16.34 18.63
CA MET A 375 18.75 -16.29 17.16
C MET A 375 18.11 -14.98 16.70
N SER A 376 18.93 -14.08 16.14
CA SER A 376 18.55 -12.71 15.77
C SER A 376 17.99 -12.59 14.34
N ALA A 377 18.07 -13.64 13.52
CA ALA A 377 17.53 -13.62 12.17
C ALA A 377 16.01 -13.40 12.20
N TYR A 378 15.57 -12.31 11.58
CA TYR A 378 14.16 -11.88 11.58
C TYR A 378 13.21 -12.95 11.00
N SER A 379 13.70 -13.78 10.08
CA SER A 379 12.97 -14.90 9.45
C SER A 379 12.48 -15.97 10.45
N VAL A 380 13.19 -16.12 11.57
CA VAL A 380 12.91 -17.13 12.61
C VAL A 380 11.71 -16.72 13.48
N LYS A 381 11.33 -15.42 13.46
CA LYS A 381 10.23 -14.83 14.25
C LYS A 381 10.23 -15.32 15.69
N SER A 382 11.30 -15.03 16.42
CA SER A 382 11.40 -15.37 17.85
C SER A 382 10.19 -14.85 18.64
N ARG A 383 9.74 -15.56 19.67
CA ARG A 383 8.56 -15.18 20.47
C ARG A 383 8.79 -15.46 21.94
N ALA A 384 8.23 -14.61 22.80
CA ALA A 384 8.12 -14.86 24.23
C ALA A 384 6.66 -15.03 24.62
N ILE A 385 6.37 -15.90 25.60
CA ILE A 385 5.01 -16.13 26.08
C ILE A 385 4.94 -16.08 27.60
N TYR A 386 3.93 -15.41 28.12
CA TYR A 386 3.71 -15.22 29.55
C TYR A 386 2.36 -15.84 29.94
N GLY A 387 2.33 -16.50 31.10
CA GLY A 387 1.12 -17.03 31.71
C GLY A 387 0.75 -16.27 32.97
N GLY A 388 -0.54 -15.97 33.12
CA GLY A 388 -1.15 -15.55 34.39
C GLY A 388 -1.89 -16.72 35.03
N TYR A 389 -1.54 -17.04 36.27
CA TYR A 389 -2.00 -18.23 36.99
C TYR A 389 -2.84 -17.85 38.22
N ASP A 390 -3.98 -18.50 38.41
CA ASP A 390 -4.75 -18.38 39.64
C ASP A 390 -4.06 -19.09 40.82
N ARG A 391 -4.66 -18.99 42.01
CA ARG A 391 -4.16 -19.64 43.25
C ARG A 391 -4.00 -21.16 43.12
N ASN A 392 -4.74 -21.79 42.21
CA ASN A 392 -4.69 -23.23 41.96
C ASN A 392 -3.71 -23.59 40.82
N GLY A 393 -2.91 -22.63 40.33
CA GLY A 393 -1.97 -22.83 39.25
C GLY A 393 -2.61 -23.00 37.87
N ARG A 394 -3.89 -22.66 37.70
CA ARG A 394 -4.56 -22.73 36.38
C ARG A 394 -4.27 -21.46 35.59
N VAL A 395 -4.00 -21.62 34.29
CA VAL A 395 -3.77 -20.49 33.38
C VAL A 395 -5.10 -19.76 33.15
N ARG A 396 -5.12 -18.45 33.40
CA ARG A 396 -6.31 -17.59 33.26
C ARG A 396 -6.13 -16.43 32.29
N ALA A 397 -4.89 -16.10 31.97
CA ALA A 397 -4.52 -15.12 30.95
C ALA A 397 -3.19 -15.53 30.30
N ALA A 398 -2.98 -15.13 29.05
CA ALA A 398 -1.72 -15.34 28.35
C ALA A 398 -1.38 -14.16 27.45
N VAL A 399 -0.09 -13.82 27.38
CA VAL A 399 0.45 -12.79 26.49
C VAL A 399 1.53 -13.43 25.62
N LEU A 400 1.35 -13.37 24.31
CA LEU A 400 2.34 -13.75 23.32
C LEU A 400 2.97 -12.47 22.75
N LEU A 401 4.26 -12.29 22.97
CA LEU A 401 5.05 -11.19 22.42
C LEU A 401 5.87 -11.69 21.23
N THR A 402 5.79 -10.94 20.13
CA THR A 402 6.58 -11.16 18.91
C THR A 402 7.40 -9.91 18.63
N PRO A 403 8.73 -9.92 18.85
CA PRO A 403 9.61 -8.85 18.41
C PRO A 403 9.48 -8.63 16.91
N LYS A 404 9.65 -7.38 16.50
CA LYS A 404 9.58 -6.88 15.14
C LYS A 404 10.86 -6.09 14.84
N ARG A 405 11.01 -5.68 13.58
CA ARG A 405 12.09 -4.78 13.17
C ARG A 405 11.97 -3.43 13.88
N SER A 406 13.01 -2.60 13.78
CA SER A 406 12.98 -1.20 14.24
C SER A 406 12.76 -1.05 15.73
N GLY A 407 13.24 -2.04 16.50
CA GLY A 407 13.10 -2.11 17.95
C GLY A 407 11.65 -2.23 18.43
N MET A 408 10.73 -2.69 17.58
CA MET A 408 9.31 -2.80 17.95
C MET A 408 8.96 -4.20 18.46
N ALA A 409 7.84 -4.33 19.16
CA ALA A 409 7.23 -5.61 19.46
C ALA A 409 5.70 -5.58 19.31
N LYS A 410 5.12 -6.67 18.81
CA LYS A 410 3.68 -6.89 18.81
C LYS A 410 3.31 -7.79 19.97
N ILE A 411 2.26 -7.43 20.70
CA ILE A 411 1.63 -8.31 21.69
C ILE A 411 0.30 -8.84 21.15
N ASN A 412 0.03 -10.11 21.39
CA ASN A 412 -1.29 -10.71 21.36
C ASN A 412 -1.63 -11.16 22.78
N ILE A 413 -2.75 -10.67 23.32
CA ILE A 413 -3.24 -11.01 24.66
C ILE A 413 -4.57 -11.76 24.56
N VAL A 414 -4.76 -12.74 25.43
CA VAL A 414 -6.06 -13.38 25.68
C VAL A 414 -6.26 -13.53 27.19
N SER A 415 -7.49 -13.31 27.65
CA SER A 415 -7.83 -13.40 29.07
C SER A 415 -9.21 -14.01 29.27
N THR A 416 -9.34 -14.82 30.32
CA THR A 416 -10.66 -15.23 30.86
C THR A 416 -11.04 -14.44 32.12
N ILE A 417 -10.13 -13.58 32.58
CA ILE A 417 -10.32 -12.69 33.72
C ILE A 417 -10.85 -11.36 33.20
N LYS A 418 -11.88 -10.83 33.87
CA LYS A 418 -12.48 -9.50 33.61
C LYS A 418 -12.08 -8.46 34.67
N ASP A 419 -10.92 -8.67 35.29
CA ASP A 419 -10.33 -7.80 36.30
C ASP A 419 -9.15 -7.04 35.71
N LYS A 420 -9.24 -5.71 35.79
CA LYS A 420 -8.24 -4.76 35.31
C LYS A 420 -6.89 -4.96 36.02
N ALA A 421 -6.89 -5.14 37.34
CA ALA A 421 -5.65 -5.17 38.13
C ALA A 421 -4.76 -6.38 37.79
N SER A 422 -5.36 -7.54 37.57
CA SER A 422 -4.64 -8.76 37.17
C SER A 422 -4.07 -8.66 35.76
N ILE A 423 -4.85 -8.12 34.80
CA ILE A 423 -4.38 -7.91 33.43
C ILE A 423 -3.25 -6.88 33.41
N ARG A 424 -3.38 -5.78 34.18
CA ARG A 424 -2.38 -4.73 34.29
C ARG A 424 -1.04 -5.28 34.79
N ARG A 425 -1.03 -6.08 35.86
CA ARG A 425 0.21 -6.70 36.37
C ARG A 425 0.88 -7.60 35.34
N LEU A 426 0.09 -8.36 34.57
CA LEU A 426 0.62 -9.20 33.49
C LEU A 426 1.29 -8.35 32.41
N LEU A 427 0.64 -7.25 32.00
CA LEU A 427 1.19 -6.32 31.03
C LEU A 427 2.46 -5.64 31.57
N GLU A 428 2.46 -5.13 32.80
CA GLU A 428 3.62 -4.49 33.44
C GLU A 428 4.85 -5.41 33.45
N LYS A 429 4.68 -6.70 33.74
CA LYS A 429 5.78 -7.67 33.68
C LYS A 429 6.36 -7.79 32.27
N VAL A 430 5.49 -7.87 31.25
CA VAL A 430 5.93 -7.93 29.85
C VAL A 430 6.63 -6.63 29.45
N LEU A 431 6.09 -5.48 29.84
CA LEU A 431 6.67 -4.17 29.56
C LEU A 431 8.04 -3.98 30.22
N LEU A 432 8.23 -4.51 31.43
CA LEU A 432 9.50 -4.47 32.15
C LEU A 432 10.58 -5.29 31.42
N ASP A 433 10.25 -6.54 31.05
CA ASP A 433 11.18 -7.45 30.38
C ASP A 433 11.55 -6.98 28.97
N PHE A 434 10.68 -6.19 28.32
CA PHE A 434 10.87 -5.64 26.98
C PHE A 434 10.98 -4.11 26.97
N SER A 435 11.54 -3.55 28.03
CA SER A 435 11.81 -2.10 28.15
C SER A 435 12.83 -1.59 27.13
N HIS A 436 13.63 -2.46 26.52
CA HIS A 436 14.52 -2.09 25.41
C HIS A 436 13.78 -1.87 24.08
N CYS A 437 12.53 -2.32 23.95
CA CYS A 437 11.75 -2.07 22.74
C CYS A 437 11.35 -0.59 22.67
N ARG A 438 11.69 0.06 21.56
CA ARG A 438 11.23 1.41 21.18
C ARG A 438 9.73 1.55 21.26
N ARG A 439 9.00 0.53 20.82
CA ARG A 439 7.54 0.58 20.70
C ARG A 439 6.91 -0.79 20.85
N ILE A 440 5.82 -0.84 21.63
CA ILE A 440 5.01 -2.04 21.81
C ILE A 440 3.59 -1.73 21.36
N TYR A 441 3.00 -2.59 20.54
CA TYR A 441 1.64 -2.38 20.01
C TYR A 441 0.82 -3.66 20.02
N LEU A 442 -0.50 -3.48 20.02
CA LEU A 442 -1.45 -4.59 20.00
C LEU A 442 -2.84 -4.12 19.53
N THR A 443 -3.71 -5.10 19.36
CA THR A 443 -5.13 -4.91 19.09
C THR A 443 -5.92 -5.78 20.05
N VAL A 444 -6.99 -5.25 20.64
CA VAL A 444 -7.90 -6.01 21.52
C VAL A 444 -9.34 -5.85 21.04
N PRO A 445 -10.20 -6.88 21.18
CA PRO A 445 -11.61 -6.71 20.86
C PRO A 445 -12.21 -5.54 21.64
N SER A 446 -13.00 -4.70 20.98
CA SER A 446 -13.63 -3.50 21.56
C SER A 446 -14.52 -3.82 22.78
N ARG A 447 -14.99 -5.06 22.90
CA ARG A 447 -15.82 -5.56 24.01
C ARG A 447 -15.01 -5.94 25.26
N GLU A 448 -13.69 -6.06 25.17
CA GLU A 448 -12.82 -6.49 26.27
C GLU A 448 -12.39 -5.30 27.15
N ILE A 449 -13.38 -4.68 27.82
CA ILE A 449 -13.23 -3.41 28.57
C ILE A 449 -12.12 -3.46 29.61
N SER A 450 -12.07 -4.50 30.44
CA SER A 450 -11.04 -4.64 31.49
C SER A 450 -9.61 -4.69 30.92
N SER A 451 -9.47 -5.24 29.71
CA SER A 451 -8.18 -5.27 29.01
C SER A 451 -7.82 -3.90 28.46
N ILE A 452 -8.80 -3.19 27.89
CA ILE A 452 -8.64 -1.81 27.42
C ILE A 452 -8.23 -0.89 28.57
N GLU A 453 -8.92 -0.96 29.71
CA GLU A 453 -8.60 -0.15 30.89
C GLU A 453 -7.21 -0.47 31.45
N ALA A 454 -6.82 -1.75 31.46
CA ALA A 454 -5.48 -2.17 31.86
C ALA A 454 -4.41 -1.61 30.92
N LEU A 455 -4.64 -1.63 29.60
CA LEU A 455 -3.72 -1.05 28.61
C LEU A 455 -3.52 0.45 28.82
N VAL A 456 -4.61 1.20 28.94
CA VAL A 456 -4.55 2.65 29.18
C VAL A 456 -3.79 2.95 30.47
N SER A 457 -4.08 2.19 31.54
CA SER A 457 -3.39 2.35 32.83
C SER A 457 -1.91 1.92 32.80
N SER A 458 -1.50 1.14 31.81
CA SER A 458 -0.10 0.75 31.55
C SER A 458 0.61 1.66 30.55
N GLY A 459 0.01 2.81 30.19
CA GLY A 459 0.63 3.82 29.32
C GLY A 459 0.52 3.54 27.82
N PHE A 460 -0.35 2.63 27.39
CA PHE A 460 -0.71 2.53 25.98
C PHE A 460 -1.71 3.63 25.61
N CYS A 461 -1.55 4.23 24.43
CA CYS A 461 -2.59 5.13 23.90
C CYS A 461 -3.35 4.47 22.76
N PHE A 462 -4.61 4.86 22.64
CA PHE A 462 -5.49 4.46 21.54
C PHE A 462 -5.01 5.06 20.22
N GLU A 463 -5.04 4.26 19.14
CA GLU A 463 -4.54 4.63 17.81
C GLU A 463 -5.56 4.41 16.70
N GLY A 464 -6.74 3.85 17.00
CA GLY A 464 -7.82 3.66 16.04
C GLY A 464 -8.64 2.40 16.27
N MET A 465 -9.64 2.19 15.43
CA MET A 465 -10.55 1.04 15.49
C MET A 465 -10.49 0.29 14.17
N LEU A 466 -10.10 -0.98 14.22
CA LEU A 466 -10.17 -1.87 13.08
C LEU A 466 -11.54 -2.52 13.06
N THR A 467 -12.30 -2.29 12.00
CA THR A 467 -13.61 -2.92 11.80
C THR A 467 -13.42 -4.38 11.38
N ASP A 468 -13.96 -5.31 12.18
CA ASP A 468 -13.87 -6.76 12.01
C ASP A 468 -12.57 -7.23 11.30
N PRO A 469 -11.37 -7.03 11.87
CA PRO A 469 -10.11 -7.35 11.18
C PRO A 469 -9.84 -8.86 11.05
N PHE A 470 -10.58 -9.69 11.78
CA PHE A 470 -10.38 -11.15 11.81
C PHE A 470 -11.60 -11.98 11.37
N GLY A 471 -12.70 -11.38 10.93
CA GLY A 471 -13.82 -12.11 10.30
C GLY A 471 -14.71 -12.83 11.29
N ASN A 472 -14.64 -12.43 12.57
CA ASN A 472 -15.41 -13.00 13.66
C ASN A 472 -16.51 -12.03 14.14
N GLY A 473 -16.71 -10.90 13.45
CA GLY A 473 -17.72 -9.90 13.78
C GLY A 473 -17.33 -9.00 14.97
N LEU A 474 -16.06 -9.00 15.37
CA LEU A 474 -15.56 -8.17 16.47
C LEU A 474 -14.67 -7.05 15.94
N ASP A 475 -15.01 -5.82 16.25
CA ASP A 475 -14.12 -4.68 16.04
C ASP A 475 -12.99 -4.70 17.07
N HIS A 476 -11.80 -4.26 16.66
CA HIS A 476 -10.62 -4.21 17.52
C HIS A 476 -10.11 -2.80 17.72
N ALA A 477 -9.90 -2.41 18.97
CA ALA A 477 -9.20 -1.20 19.31
C ALA A 477 -7.68 -1.41 19.18
N CYS A 478 -7.02 -0.52 18.45
CA CYS A 478 -5.56 -0.46 18.29
C CYS A 478 -4.93 0.35 19.42
N PHE A 479 -3.86 -0.17 19.98
CA PHE A 479 -3.09 0.49 21.02
C PHE A 479 -1.59 0.43 20.73
N GLY A 480 -0.91 1.54 21.03
CA GLY A 480 0.54 1.65 20.93
C GLY A 480 1.13 2.36 22.14
N ARG A 481 2.26 1.85 22.63
CA ARG A 481 3.10 2.46 23.67
C ARG A 481 4.48 2.71 23.09
N ILE A 482 4.91 3.97 23.05
CA ILE A 482 6.26 4.38 22.65
C ILE A 482 7.05 4.55 23.94
N ASN A 483 8.27 4.02 24.00
CA ASN A 483 9.07 4.11 25.20
C ASN A 483 9.81 5.45 25.30
N GLU A 484 9.77 6.09 26.47
CA GLU A 484 10.19 7.48 26.66
C GLU A 484 11.69 7.73 26.48
N MET A 485 12.54 6.70 26.60
CA MET A 485 13.99 6.83 26.33
C MET A 485 14.31 7.27 24.89
N ASP A 486 13.40 7.05 23.93
CA ASP A 486 13.55 7.52 22.54
C ASP A 486 13.01 8.94 22.32
N VAL A 487 12.22 9.51 23.25
CA VAL A 487 11.63 10.86 23.10
C VAL A 487 12.68 11.96 23.32
N ASN A 488 13.69 11.70 24.14
CA ASN A 488 14.79 12.65 24.37
C ASN A 488 15.78 12.73 23.19
N ALA A 489 15.82 11.73 22.30
CA ALA A 489 16.60 11.78 21.06
C ALA A 489 15.90 12.58 19.93
N LEU A 490 14.66 13.01 20.13
CA LEU A 490 13.87 13.84 19.20
C LEU A 490 13.91 15.34 19.55
N ARG A 491 14.59 15.73 20.65
CA ARG A 491 14.71 17.12 21.13
C ARG A 491 16.14 17.69 21.10
N MET A 492 17.11 16.92 20.61
CA MET A 492 18.44 17.40 20.18
C MET A 492 18.51 17.29 18.67
#